data_AF-A0A3N2FMF4-F1
#
_entry.id   AF-A0A3N2FMF4-F1
#
_cell.length_a   1.000
_cell.length_b   1.000
_cell.length_c   1.000
_cell.angle_alpha   90.00
_cell.angle_beta   90.00
_cell.angle_gamma   90.00
#
_symmetry.space_group_name_H-M   'P 1'
#
loop_
_entity.id
_entity.type
_entity.pdbx_description
1 polymer ?
#
loop_
_entity_poly.entity_id
_entity_poly.type
_entity_poly.pdbx_seq_one_letter_code
_entity_poly.pdbx_strand_id
1 'polypeptide(L)'
;MASSPRSESGSSTESGSSTESDSSTDASAGTDATQRKADASFRPADHFDSDGSITQPTLGFTGWVRWMWRQLTSMRTALFLLLLLAIAAVPGSLVPQRSSDPNGVTQYFVDNPDLAPLLDKVQAFDTYTSAWFSSIYLLLFVSLIGCIIPRTKHHFEAMRSRPPRTPARLQRLAGYTVREVEGASEEEAIASAQAVLRRAGYRTERHDDPRGRWSSVSAERGYLRETGNLVFHSALVGILLAVGIGGGFGYSGQRVLVEGSQGFANNLAGYDSFNPGRFFDSSQLDPYQLTLDSLDVQYEEQNQQALGQPVDFTAHVTTTQRDGDSSDETIKVNDPLAVGGTNVYLLGNGYAPTITVRDPSGTAIFTDSVPFLPQDANLTSVGVVKVTDGLAEQVGLTGFFYPTQDELASGASTSIFPDLQYPVLSLNVFEGDLGLDGGVPTSVYVLNTDSLTRLTGGQTGVPSITLKPGDSAELPNGLGTVTFDNVGADPSVVGTDSVKRFASFDIHHDATQGWVLLFAILVLAGLLTSLFVPRRRVWVKATSGADGGLTLEYAGLARGEDPQLTRAVRTIADRHAPLDQP
;
A
#
# COMPACT_ATOMS: atom_id res chain seq x y z
N MET A 1 5.05 4.63 -58.27
CA MET A 1 3.83 4.48 -59.08
C MET A 1 2.67 4.30 -58.13
N ALA A 2 1.60 5.07 -58.07
CA ALA A 2 1.16 6.30 -58.71
C ALA A 2 0.10 6.86 -57.72
N SER A 3 0.26 8.07 -57.21
CA SER A 3 -0.29 9.32 -57.75
C SER A 3 -1.78 9.53 -57.46
N SER A 4 -2.01 10.38 -56.45
CA SER A 4 -2.72 11.66 -56.56
C SER A 4 -4.26 11.75 -56.62
N PRO A 5 -4.80 12.92 -56.20
CA PRO A 5 -6.10 13.09 -55.56
C PRO A 5 -7.09 13.86 -56.46
N ARG A 6 -8.26 14.21 -55.92
CA ARG A 6 -9.21 15.12 -56.58
C ARG A 6 -9.67 16.22 -55.63
N SER A 7 -9.21 17.44 -55.92
CA SER A 7 -9.86 18.70 -55.57
C SER A 7 -10.81 19.09 -56.69
N GLU A 8 -11.89 19.78 -56.37
CA GLU A 8 -12.59 20.67 -57.31
C GLU A 8 -12.95 21.97 -56.61
N SER A 9 -12.51 23.05 -57.25
CA SER A 9 -12.71 24.47 -56.94
C SER A 9 -13.93 25.01 -57.69
N GLY A 10 -14.62 25.98 -57.10
CA GLY A 10 -15.52 26.90 -57.80
C GLY A 10 -15.15 28.34 -57.46
N SER A 11 -14.72 29.09 -58.48
CA SER A 11 -14.24 30.48 -58.42
C SER A 11 -15.34 31.48 -58.78
N SER A 12 -15.24 32.72 -58.32
CA SER A 12 -15.47 33.90 -59.18
C SER A 12 -14.99 35.19 -58.51
N THR A 13 -14.46 36.06 -59.37
CA THR A 13 -13.59 37.22 -59.15
C THR A 13 -14.32 38.50 -59.53
N GLU A 14 -14.00 39.65 -58.91
CA GLU A 14 -14.06 41.02 -59.49
C GLU A 14 -13.38 41.97 -58.48
N SER A 15 -12.18 42.55 -58.69
CA SER A 15 -11.74 43.61 -59.62
C SER A 15 -12.35 45.00 -59.35
N GLY A 16 -11.53 45.98 -58.93
CA GLY A 16 -11.88 47.41 -59.06
C GLY A 16 -11.08 48.40 -58.20
N SER A 17 -10.10 49.06 -58.82
CA SER A 17 -9.25 50.19 -58.36
C SER A 17 -9.99 51.54 -58.25
N SER A 18 -9.60 52.45 -57.32
CA SER A 18 -9.07 53.82 -57.59
C SER A 18 -9.27 54.86 -56.43
N THR A 19 -8.12 55.35 -55.93
CA THR A 19 -7.60 56.73 -55.71
C THR A 19 -8.47 57.93 -55.23
N GLU A 20 -7.99 58.54 -54.12
CA GLU A 20 -7.94 59.96 -53.65
C GLU A 20 -9.07 60.98 -53.90
N SER A 21 -9.51 61.70 -52.84
CA SER A 21 -9.09 63.11 -52.56
C SER A 21 -9.92 63.81 -51.45
N ASP A 22 -9.20 64.40 -50.48
CA ASP A 22 -9.32 65.73 -49.84
C ASP A 22 -10.46 66.25 -48.91
N SER A 23 -9.95 66.84 -47.81
CA SER A 23 -10.34 68.09 -47.11
C SER A 23 -11.50 68.13 -46.09
N SER A 24 -11.10 67.98 -44.82
CA SER A 24 -11.28 68.88 -43.66
C SER A 24 -12.51 69.80 -43.47
N THR A 25 -13.09 69.65 -42.26
CA THR A 25 -13.70 70.66 -41.36
C THR A 25 -14.96 71.40 -41.79
N ASP A 26 -16.06 71.13 -41.07
CA ASP A 26 -16.99 72.19 -40.73
C ASP A 26 -17.55 72.03 -39.30
N ALA A 27 -17.79 73.17 -38.68
CA ALA A 27 -18.10 73.35 -37.29
C ALA A 27 -19.60 73.14 -36.99
N SER A 28 -19.93 72.30 -36.00
CA SER A 28 -21.23 72.39 -35.31
C SER A 28 -21.15 71.89 -33.86
N ALA A 29 -20.18 72.40 -33.10
CA ALA A 29 -20.11 72.23 -31.64
C ALA A 29 -21.07 73.20 -30.92
N GLY A 30 -22.39 73.02 -31.13
CA GLY A 30 -23.39 73.92 -30.52
C GLY A 30 -24.71 73.26 -30.13
N THR A 31 -25.02 72.06 -30.65
CA THR A 31 -26.36 71.46 -30.50
C THR A 31 -26.43 70.21 -29.62
N ASP A 32 -25.30 69.54 -29.33
CA ASP A 32 -25.30 68.26 -28.57
C ASP A 32 -25.26 68.44 -27.03
N ALA A 33 -24.87 69.62 -26.54
CA ALA A 33 -24.79 69.88 -25.09
C ALA A 33 -26.17 70.10 -24.43
N THR A 34 -27.14 70.61 -25.20
CA THR A 34 -28.48 70.91 -24.70
C THR A 34 -29.37 69.66 -24.66
N GLN A 35 -29.09 68.66 -25.51
CA GLN A 35 -29.82 67.39 -25.54
C GLN A 35 -29.36 66.43 -24.44
N ARG A 36 -28.06 66.37 -24.10
CA ARG A 36 -27.56 65.56 -22.97
C ARG A 36 -28.01 66.06 -21.59
N LYS A 37 -28.30 67.35 -21.43
CA LYS A 37 -28.82 67.88 -20.16
C LYS A 37 -30.31 67.59 -19.95
N ALA A 38 -31.06 67.30 -21.01
CA ALA A 38 -32.48 66.97 -20.90
C ALA A 38 -32.72 65.51 -20.49
N ASP A 39 -31.83 64.57 -20.86
CA ASP A 39 -31.94 63.15 -20.47
C ASP A 39 -31.33 62.84 -19.09
N ALA A 40 -30.54 63.76 -18.52
CA ALA A 40 -29.92 63.57 -17.20
C ALA A 40 -30.89 63.86 -16.03
N SER A 41 -32.07 64.43 -16.27
CA SER A 41 -33.05 64.79 -15.23
C SER A 41 -34.09 63.71 -14.93
N PHE A 42 -34.03 62.54 -15.59
CA PHE A 42 -34.96 61.41 -15.40
C PHE A 42 -34.30 60.12 -14.90
N ARG A 43 -33.15 60.20 -14.20
CA ARG A 43 -32.58 59.02 -13.53
C ARG A 43 -33.01 58.96 -12.05
N PRO A 44 -33.61 57.85 -11.60
CA PRO A 44 -33.87 57.59 -10.19
C PRO A 44 -32.59 57.69 -9.34
N ALA A 45 -32.71 58.19 -8.10
CA ALA A 45 -31.57 58.45 -7.21
C ALA A 45 -30.89 57.19 -6.64
N ASP A 46 -31.36 56.00 -7.00
CA ASP A 46 -30.88 54.69 -6.55
C ASP A 46 -30.07 53.92 -7.61
N HIS A 47 -29.65 54.59 -8.69
CA HIS A 47 -28.76 53.99 -9.69
C HIS A 47 -27.37 53.72 -9.11
N PHE A 48 -27.07 52.45 -8.83
CA PHE A 48 -25.71 52.00 -8.54
C PHE A 48 -24.90 51.89 -9.83
N ASP A 49 -24.02 52.85 -10.09
CA ASP A 49 -22.93 52.68 -11.06
C ASP A 49 -21.93 51.68 -10.46
N SER A 50 -22.03 50.40 -10.83
CA SER A 50 -20.99 49.44 -10.52
C SER A 50 -19.78 49.72 -11.43
N ASP A 51 -18.81 50.48 -10.94
CA ASP A 51 -17.49 50.57 -11.57
C ASP A 51 -16.92 49.15 -11.70
N GLY A 52 -16.77 48.69 -12.94
CA GLY A 52 -16.35 47.35 -13.34
C GLY A 52 -14.90 46.99 -13.02
N SER A 53 -14.43 47.30 -11.81
CA SER A 53 -13.18 46.74 -11.29
C SER A 53 -13.48 45.38 -10.65
N ILE A 54 -12.93 44.31 -11.23
CA ILE A 54 -12.93 42.99 -10.61
C ILE A 54 -12.12 43.12 -9.32
N THR A 55 -12.79 43.30 -8.20
CA THR A 55 -12.17 43.37 -6.87
C THR A 55 -11.80 41.94 -6.45
N GLN A 56 -10.65 41.45 -6.92
CA GLN A 56 -10.06 40.25 -6.35
C GLN A 56 -9.59 40.59 -4.93
N PRO A 57 -9.95 39.79 -3.91
CA PRO A 57 -9.50 40.05 -2.55
C PRO A 57 -7.97 39.98 -2.49
N THR A 58 -7.32 41.06 -2.07
CA THR A 58 -5.89 41.04 -1.77
C THR A 58 -5.68 40.24 -0.48
N LEU A 59 -5.25 38.99 -0.63
CA LEU A 59 -4.96 38.13 0.51
C LEU A 59 -3.64 38.56 1.15
N GLY A 60 -3.69 39.09 2.37
CA GLY A 60 -2.52 39.16 3.24
C GLY A 60 -2.04 37.76 3.66
N PHE A 61 -0.93 37.65 4.38
CA PHE A 61 -0.35 36.37 4.81
C PHE A 61 -1.36 35.42 5.48
N THR A 62 -2.17 35.94 6.42
CA THR A 62 -3.23 35.17 7.09
C THR A 62 -4.36 34.76 6.15
N GLY A 63 -4.64 35.58 5.12
CA GLY A 63 -5.56 35.26 4.04
C GLY A 63 -5.07 34.08 3.21
N TRP A 64 -3.79 34.06 2.85
CA TRP A 64 -3.14 32.96 2.15
C TRP A 64 -3.15 31.66 2.95
N VAL A 65 -2.76 31.69 4.23
CA VAL A 65 -2.79 30.50 5.09
C VAL A 65 -4.21 29.94 5.21
N ARG A 66 -5.21 30.79 5.43
CA ARG A 66 -6.62 30.36 5.51
C ARG A 66 -7.12 29.79 4.18
N TRP A 67 -6.75 30.40 3.06
CA TRP A 67 -7.10 29.92 1.73
C TRP A 67 -6.47 28.55 1.46
N MET A 68 -5.17 28.38 1.74
CA MET A 68 -4.44 27.13 1.58
C MET A 68 -5.07 26.02 2.45
N TRP A 69 -5.38 26.32 3.70
CA TRP A 69 -6.06 25.40 4.60
C TRP A 69 -7.44 24.98 4.07
N ARG A 70 -8.26 25.93 3.59
CA ARG A 70 -9.56 25.61 2.97
C ARG A 70 -9.41 24.73 1.73
N GLN A 71 -8.37 24.94 0.94
CA GLN A 71 -8.12 24.14 -0.25
C GLN A 71 -7.68 22.72 0.14
N LEU A 72 -6.76 22.60 1.09
CA LEU A 72 -6.25 21.32 1.57
C LEU A 72 -7.33 20.48 2.27
N THR A 73 -8.22 21.11 3.03
CA THR A 73 -9.32 20.45 3.77
C THR A 73 -10.59 20.23 2.94
N SER A 74 -10.52 20.40 1.62
CA SER A 74 -11.66 20.13 0.74
C SER A 74 -11.71 18.66 0.28
N MET A 75 -12.91 18.09 0.19
CA MET A 75 -13.12 16.72 -0.31
C MET A 75 -12.58 16.53 -1.73
N ARG A 76 -12.66 17.57 -2.57
CA ARG A 76 -12.13 17.54 -3.94
C ARG A 76 -10.61 17.32 -3.94
N THR A 77 -9.89 18.05 -3.09
CA THR A 77 -8.45 17.90 -2.96
C THR A 77 -8.09 16.51 -2.43
N ALA A 78 -8.83 15.98 -1.46
CA ALA A 78 -8.60 14.61 -0.97
C ALA A 78 -8.73 13.56 -2.10
N LEU A 79 -9.76 13.64 -2.93
CA LEU A 79 -9.94 12.72 -4.07
C LEU A 79 -8.82 12.87 -5.12
N PHE A 80 -8.39 14.09 -5.38
CA PHE A 80 -7.26 14.35 -6.28
C PHE A 80 -5.95 13.81 -5.72
N LEU A 81 -5.67 14.02 -4.42
CA LEU A 81 -4.48 13.49 -3.75
C LEU A 81 -4.48 11.96 -3.73
N LEU A 82 -5.65 11.33 -3.58
CA LEU A 82 -5.79 9.87 -3.68
C LEU A 82 -5.43 9.38 -5.09
N LEU A 83 -5.95 10.02 -6.14
CA LEU A 83 -5.59 9.71 -7.53
C LEU A 83 -4.08 9.90 -7.77
N LEU A 84 -3.53 11.01 -7.26
CA LEU A 84 -2.12 11.33 -7.42
C LEU A 84 -1.25 10.31 -6.68
N LEU A 85 -1.64 9.88 -5.48
CA LEU A 85 -0.98 8.79 -4.74
C LEU A 85 -0.96 7.49 -5.54
N ALA A 86 -2.06 7.14 -6.21
CA ALA A 86 -2.12 5.95 -7.06
C ALA A 86 -1.15 6.04 -8.26
N ILE A 87 -1.08 7.20 -8.92
CA ILE A 87 -0.11 7.44 -10.01
C ILE A 87 1.33 7.40 -9.48
N ALA A 88 1.57 8.00 -8.31
CA ALA A 88 2.84 8.04 -7.63
C ALA A 88 3.35 6.64 -7.21
N ALA A 89 2.48 5.66 -7.03
CA ALA A 89 2.88 4.29 -6.72
C ALA A 89 3.40 3.50 -7.94
N VAL A 90 3.12 3.96 -9.18
CA VAL A 90 3.48 3.23 -10.41
C VAL A 90 5.00 3.05 -10.57
N PRO A 91 5.85 4.10 -10.43
CA PRO A 91 7.30 3.94 -10.57
C PRO A 91 7.87 2.87 -9.63
N GLY A 92 7.37 2.78 -8.39
CA GLY A 92 7.82 1.80 -7.41
C GLY A 92 7.59 0.34 -7.81
N SER A 93 6.67 0.09 -8.75
CA SER A 93 6.39 -1.24 -9.31
C SER A 93 7.16 -1.55 -10.61
N LEU A 94 7.80 -0.55 -11.23
CA LEU A 94 8.47 -0.70 -12.52
C LEU A 94 9.98 -0.93 -12.41
N VAL A 95 10.58 -0.51 -11.29
CA VAL A 95 12.02 -0.66 -11.02
C VAL A 95 12.24 -1.34 -9.67
N PRO A 96 13.33 -2.12 -9.50
CA PRO A 96 13.63 -2.75 -8.22
C PRO A 96 13.70 -1.69 -7.11
N GLN A 97 13.16 -2.00 -5.93
CA GLN A 97 13.21 -1.07 -4.79
C GLN A 97 14.35 -1.48 -3.86
N ARG A 98 15.16 -0.53 -3.38
CA ARG A 98 16.27 -0.82 -2.46
C ARG A 98 15.82 -1.57 -1.22
N SER A 99 14.61 -1.28 -0.75
CA SER A 99 14.04 -1.90 0.44
C SER A 99 13.71 -3.39 0.26
N SER A 100 13.43 -3.85 -0.96
CA SER A 100 12.99 -5.22 -1.22
C SER A 100 13.96 -6.04 -2.06
N ASP A 101 14.71 -5.39 -2.95
CA ASP A 101 15.68 -6.01 -3.85
C ASP A 101 16.93 -5.11 -4.05
N PRO A 102 17.79 -4.98 -3.01
CA PRO A 102 19.02 -4.20 -3.12
C PRO A 102 19.93 -4.68 -4.25
N ASN A 103 20.01 -5.99 -4.46
CA ASN A 103 20.86 -6.61 -5.48
C ASN A 103 20.35 -6.29 -6.88
N GLY A 104 19.04 -6.36 -7.11
CA GLY A 104 18.44 -5.95 -8.38
C GLY A 104 18.66 -4.47 -8.69
N VAL A 105 18.69 -3.59 -7.68
CA VAL A 105 19.10 -2.18 -7.88
C VAL A 105 20.56 -2.10 -8.33
N THR A 106 21.49 -2.77 -7.64
CA THR A 106 22.91 -2.80 -8.05
C THR A 106 23.07 -3.35 -9.47
N GLN A 107 22.38 -4.44 -9.81
CA GLN A 107 22.40 -5.02 -11.15
C GLN A 107 21.84 -4.04 -12.19
N TYR A 108 20.76 -3.33 -11.88
CA TYR A 108 20.19 -2.32 -12.77
C TYR A 108 21.19 -1.19 -13.08
N PHE A 109 22.02 -0.79 -12.12
CA PHE A 109 23.09 0.19 -12.34
C PHE A 109 24.18 -0.33 -13.29
N VAL A 110 24.49 -1.62 -13.24
CA VAL A 110 25.43 -2.28 -14.16
C VAL A 110 24.83 -2.36 -15.57
N ASP A 111 23.58 -2.81 -15.66
CA ASP A 111 22.89 -3.02 -16.95
C ASP A 111 22.51 -1.70 -17.64
N ASN A 112 22.29 -0.62 -16.86
CA ASN A 112 21.80 0.67 -17.35
C ASN A 112 22.60 1.87 -16.77
N PRO A 113 23.90 2.01 -17.09
CA PRO A 113 24.79 2.98 -16.45
C PRO A 113 24.40 4.45 -16.67
N ASP A 114 23.75 4.79 -17.78
CA ASP A 114 23.32 6.17 -18.08
C ASP A 114 21.97 6.54 -17.44
N LEU A 115 21.04 5.58 -17.37
CA LEU A 115 19.67 5.80 -16.89
C LEU A 115 19.56 5.68 -15.36
N ALA A 116 20.28 4.73 -14.77
CA ALA A 116 20.19 4.46 -13.33
C ALA A 116 20.51 5.71 -12.47
N PRO A 117 21.56 6.52 -12.74
CA PRO A 117 21.82 7.73 -11.96
C PRO A 117 20.74 8.80 -12.11
N LEU A 118 20.01 8.86 -13.23
CA LEU A 118 18.89 9.79 -13.42
C LEU A 118 17.68 9.37 -12.56
N LEU A 119 17.32 8.08 -12.61
CA LEU A 119 16.24 7.50 -11.83
C LEU A 119 16.51 7.61 -10.32
N ASP A 120 17.77 7.46 -9.93
CA ASP A 120 18.20 7.61 -8.55
C ASP A 120 18.04 9.04 -8.03
N LYS A 121 18.41 10.04 -8.84
CA LYS A 121 18.24 11.47 -8.49
C LYS A 121 16.78 11.85 -8.22
N VAL A 122 15.83 11.20 -8.89
CA VAL A 122 14.39 11.40 -8.66
C VAL A 122 13.81 10.42 -7.62
N GLN A 123 14.66 9.62 -6.96
CA GLN A 123 14.29 8.65 -5.93
C GLN A 123 13.36 7.53 -6.43
N ALA A 124 13.50 7.08 -7.68
CA ALA A 124 12.64 6.02 -8.23
C ALA A 124 12.87 4.63 -7.57
N PHE A 125 14.11 4.32 -7.19
CA PHE A 125 14.46 3.09 -6.45
C PHE A 125 14.10 3.15 -4.95
N ASP A 126 13.66 4.31 -4.48
CA ASP A 126 13.19 4.60 -3.11
C ASP A 126 11.80 5.25 -3.16
N THR A 127 10.94 4.79 -4.06
CA THR A 127 9.67 5.47 -4.38
C THR A 127 8.82 5.71 -3.12
N TYR A 128 8.68 4.70 -2.27
CA TYR A 128 7.81 4.76 -1.09
C TYR A 128 8.35 5.62 0.05
N THR A 129 9.65 5.92 0.06
CA THR A 129 10.30 6.80 1.06
C THR A 129 10.74 8.14 0.46
N SER A 130 10.52 8.34 -0.84
CA SER A 130 10.87 9.55 -1.57
C SER A 130 10.18 10.80 -1.02
N ALA A 131 10.80 11.97 -1.23
CA ALA A 131 10.25 13.25 -0.80
C ALA A 131 8.92 13.57 -1.48
N TRP A 132 8.77 13.20 -2.76
CA TRP A 132 7.56 13.46 -3.53
C TRP A 132 6.41 12.56 -3.08
N PHE A 133 6.63 11.25 -2.93
CA PHE A 133 5.61 10.32 -2.44
C PHE A 133 5.17 10.68 -1.02
N SER A 134 6.14 10.94 -0.14
CA SER A 134 5.89 11.35 1.25
C SER A 134 5.10 12.67 1.33
N SER A 135 5.37 13.62 0.43
CA SER A 135 4.62 14.89 0.39
C SER A 135 3.14 14.66 0.06
N ILE A 136 2.83 13.79 -0.90
CA ILE A 136 1.46 13.44 -1.27
C ILE A 136 0.76 12.75 -0.11
N TYR A 137 1.43 11.79 0.51
CA TYR A 137 0.95 11.09 1.70
C TYR A 137 0.63 12.04 2.86
N LEU A 138 1.54 12.96 3.18
CA LEU A 138 1.36 13.96 4.24
C LEU A 138 0.22 14.94 3.92
N LEU A 139 0.12 15.40 2.67
CA LEU A 139 -0.98 16.26 2.25
C LEU A 139 -2.32 15.54 2.36
N LEU A 140 -2.39 14.26 1.96
CA LEU A 140 -3.58 13.44 2.08
C LEU A 140 -3.97 13.25 3.55
N PHE A 141 -2.99 12.98 4.41
CA PHE A 141 -3.19 12.84 5.85
C PHE A 141 -3.75 14.13 6.48
N VAL A 142 -3.12 15.28 6.21
CA VAL A 142 -3.59 16.58 6.70
C VAL A 142 -4.98 16.92 6.14
N SER A 143 -5.22 16.64 4.86
CA SER A 143 -6.52 16.82 4.21
C SER A 143 -7.61 16.01 4.92
N LEU A 144 -7.34 14.74 5.21
CA LEU A 144 -8.26 13.83 5.88
C LEU A 144 -8.59 14.32 7.29
N ILE A 145 -7.58 14.68 8.11
CA ILE A 145 -7.78 15.26 9.44
C ILE A 145 -8.64 16.53 9.36
N GLY A 146 -8.29 17.41 8.43
CA GLY A 146 -8.99 18.67 8.22
C GLY A 146 -10.43 18.51 7.75
N CYS A 147 -10.77 17.42 7.06
CA CYS A 147 -12.15 17.07 6.72
C CYS A 147 -12.91 16.50 7.92
N ILE A 148 -12.25 15.72 8.78
CA ILE A 148 -12.88 15.03 9.92
C ILE A 148 -13.25 16.01 11.03
N ILE A 149 -12.32 16.88 11.46
CA ILE A 149 -12.53 17.79 12.61
C ILE A 149 -13.84 18.60 12.54
N PRO A 150 -14.12 19.38 11.47
CA PRO A 150 -15.35 20.17 11.40
C PRO A 150 -16.61 19.30 11.32
N ARG A 151 -16.50 18.13 10.67
CA ARG A 151 -17.61 17.18 10.54
C ARG A 151 -17.96 16.54 11.87
N THR A 152 -16.96 16.15 12.66
CA THR A 152 -17.13 15.64 14.02
C THR A 152 -17.81 16.67 14.91
N LYS A 153 -17.39 17.94 14.84
CA LYS A 153 -18.04 19.03 15.57
C LYS A 153 -19.51 19.19 15.16
N HIS A 154 -19.81 19.26 13.87
CA HIS A 154 -21.18 19.42 13.38
C HIS A 154 -22.07 18.23 13.76
N HIS A 155 -21.55 17.00 13.68
CA HIS A 155 -22.28 15.81 14.10
C HIS A 155 -22.55 15.80 15.60
N PHE A 156 -21.57 16.20 16.41
CA PHE A 156 -21.72 16.33 17.86
C PHE A 156 -22.80 17.36 18.23
N GLU A 157 -22.84 18.50 17.55
CA GLU A 157 -23.90 19.50 17.70
C GLU A 157 -25.26 18.93 17.25
N ALA A 158 -25.32 18.22 16.11
CA ALA A 158 -26.55 17.60 15.61
C ALA A 158 -27.09 16.47 16.50
N MET A 159 -26.22 15.74 17.19
CA MET A 159 -26.63 14.75 18.19
C MET A 159 -27.28 15.41 19.41
N ARG A 160 -26.89 16.65 19.73
CA ARG A 160 -27.47 17.44 20.83
C ARG A 160 -28.67 18.28 20.40
N SER A 161 -28.85 18.56 19.11
CA SER A 161 -29.98 19.34 18.61
C SER A 161 -31.31 18.58 18.76
N ARG A 162 -32.40 19.34 18.79
CA ARG A 162 -33.77 18.80 18.78
C ARG A 162 -34.17 18.37 17.36
N PRO A 163 -35.10 17.39 17.21
CA PRO A 163 -35.72 17.07 15.94
C PRO A 163 -36.21 18.32 15.18
N PRO A 164 -36.09 18.36 13.85
CA PRO A 164 -36.44 19.53 13.06
C PRO A 164 -37.95 19.76 13.03
N ARG A 165 -38.39 21.00 12.80
CA ARG A 165 -39.80 21.34 12.66
C ARG A 165 -40.51 20.57 11.54
N THR A 166 -41.80 20.33 11.75
CA THR A 166 -42.69 19.68 10.78
C THR A 166 -42.81 20.51 9.50
N PRO A 167 -42.55 19.95 8.31
CA PRO A 167 -42.73 20.64 7.04
C PRO A 167 -44.18 21.04 6.78
N ALA A 168 -44.40 22.19 6.15
CA ALA A 168 -45.74 22.70 5.88
C ALA A 168 -46.57 21.82 4.90
N ARG A 169 -45.91 21.02 4.05
CA ARG A 169 -46.55 20.18 3.02
C ARG A 169 -46.06 18.74 3.08
N LEU A 170 -46.64 17.91 3.95
CA LEU A 170 -46.27 16.51 4.12
C LEU A 170 -46.58 15.63 2.90
N GLN A 171 -47.56 16.02 2.07
CA GLN A 171 -47.95 15.32 0.85
C GLN A 171 -46.85 15.24 -0.22
N ARG A 172 -45.77 16.04 -0.08
CA ARG A 172 -44.60 16.00 -0.98
C ARG A 172 -43.52 15.01 -0.53
N LEU A 173 -43.70 14.39 0.65
CA LEU A 173 -42.72 13.53 1.27
C LEU A 173 -43.04 12.05 1.00
N ALA A 174 -42.02 11.21 1.13
CA ALA A 174 -42.13 9.79 0.85
C ALA A 174 -43.02 9.09 1.89
N GLY A 175 -43.81 8.12 1.42
CA GLY A 175 -44.71 7.36 2.29
C GLY A 175 -45.85 8.18 2.88
N TYR A 176 -46.20 9.34 2.30
CA TYR A 176 -47.35 10.12 2.74
C TYR A 176 -48.61 9.25 2.80
N THR A 177 -49.29 9.26 3.94
CA THR A 177 -50.56 8.56 4.15
C THR A 177 -51.42 9.34 5.13
N VAL A 178 -52.74 9.22 4.97
CA VAL A 178 -53.74 9.94 5.76
C VAL A 178 -54.64 8.91 6.45
N ARG A 179 -55.00 9.18 7.70
CA ARG A 179 -55.95 8.40 8.49
C ARG A 179 -56.94 9.37 9.13
N GLU A 180 -58.23 9.16 8.91
CA GLU A 180 -59.27 9.85 9.66
C GLU A 180 -59.56 9.07 10.94
N VAL A 181 -59.68 9.77 12.06
CA VAL A 181 -60.00 9.20 13.37
C VAL A 181 -61.16 10.00 13.98
N GLU A 182 -62.10 9.28 14.59
CA GLU A 182 -63.22 9.86 15.33
C GLU A 182 -62.97 9.71 16.84
N GLY A 183 -63.55 10.59 17.67
CA GLY A 183 -63.58 10.41 19.13
C GLY A 183 -62.29 10.74 19.91
N ALA A 184 -61.14 10.93 19.25
CA ALA A 184 -59.88 11.32 19.90
C ALA A 184 -59.58 12.82 19.77
N SER A 185 -59.06 13.44 20.83
CA SER A 185 -58.57 14.82 20.76
C SER A 185 -57.22 14.91 20.06
N GLU A 186 -56.92 16.09 19.50
CA GLU A 186 -55.64 16.38 18.85
C GLU A 186 -54.42 16.14 19.76
N GLU A 187 -54.54 16.50 21.04
CA GLU A 187 -53.47 16.30 22.04
C GLU A 187 -53.27 14.81 22.36
N GLU A 188 -54.34 14.02 22.49
CA GLU A 188 -54.27 12.57 22.73
C GLU A 188 -53.62 11.85 21.55
N ALA A 189 -54.00 12.21 20.32
CA ALA A 189 -53.42 11.63 19.11
C ALA A 189 -51.92 11.97 18.99
N ILE A 190 -51.51 13.21 19.24
CA ILE A 190 -50.09 13.61 19.20
C ILE A 190 -49.29 12.98 20.34
N ALA A 191 -49.88 12.82 21.54
CA ALA A 191 -49.24 12.12 22.65
C ALA A 191 -49.05 10.61 22.35
N SER A 192 -50.07 9.96 21.78
CA SER A 192 -49.99 8.57 21.33
C SER A 192 -48.96 8.37 20.23
N ALA A 193 -48.97 9.24 19.20
CA ALA A 193 -47.98 9.23 18.12
C ALA A 193 -46.55 9.33 18.67
N GLN A 194 -46.33 10.23 19.63
CA GLN A 194 -45.04 10.38 20.28
C GLN A 194 -44.60 9.11 21.02
N ALA A 195 -45.52 8.45 21.73
CA ALA A 195 -45.24 7.21 22.44
C ALA A 195 -44.87 6.07 21.46
N VAL A 196 -45.62 5.91 20.37
CA VAL A 196 -45.34 4.92 19.32
C VAL A 196 -43.96 5.16 18.70
N LEU A 197 -43.64 6.42 18.37
CA LEU A 197 -42.35 6.80 17.77
C LEU A 197 -41.18 6.58 18.75
N ARG A 198 -41.34 6.91 20.04
CA ARG A 198 -40.33 6.63 21.07
C ARG A 198 -40.08 5.14 21.24
N ARG A 199 -41.14 4.32 21.29
CA ARG A 199 -41.02 2.83 21.35
C ARG A 199 -40.31 2.26 20.11
N ALA A 200 -40.46 2.89 18.95
CA ALA A 200 -39.73 2.53 17.73
C ALA A 200 -38.27 3.05 17.69
N GLY A 201 -37.79 3.69 18.77
CA GLY A 201 -36.42 4.16 18.92
C GLY A 201 -36.14 5.52 18.26
N TYR A 202 -37.17 6.33 18.00
CA TYR A 202 -36.99 7.70 17.50
C TYR A 202 -36.85 8.70 18.63
N ARG A 203 -36.02 9.72 18.41
CA ARG A 203 -36.05 10.96 19.21
C ARG A 203 -37.19 11.82 18.69
N THR A 204 -38.04 12.30 19.57
CA THR A 204 -39.28 12.99 19.21
C THR A 204 -39.33 14.40 19.79
N GLU A 205 -39.82 15.38 19.04
CA GLU A 205 -40.16 16.73 19.50
C GLU A 205 -41.59 17.06 19.07
N ARG A 206 -42.35 17.71 19.96
CA ARG A 206 -43.69 18.22 19.62
C ARG A 206 -43.59 19.62 19.05
N HIS A 207 -44.44 19.93 18.08
CA HIS A 207 -44.55 21.25 17.49
C HIS A 207 -46.02 21.59 17.27
N ASP A 208 -46.41 22.74 17.77
CA ASP A 208 -47.73 23.33 17.55
C ASP A 208 -47.63 24.48 16.55
N ASP A 209 -48.64 24.62 15.70
CA ASP A 209 -48.77 25.78 14.81
C ASP A 209 -49.04 27.03 15.66
N PRO A 210 -48.30 28.14 15.47
CA PRO A 210 -48.55 29.39 16.21
C PRO A 210 -49.96 29.97 16.03
N ARG A 211 -50.71 29.51 15.03
CA ARG A 211 -52.09 29.92 14.74
C ARG A 211 -53.12 28.84 15.12
N GLY A 212 -52.70 27.79 15.84
CA GLY A 212 -53.57 26.75 16.37
C GLY A 212 -54.25 25.87 15.32
N ARG A 213 -53.71 25.77 14.11
CA ARG A 213 -54.33 24.97 13.03
C ARG A 213 -54.00 23.48 13.09
N TRP A 214 -52.88 23.13 13.71
CA TRP A 214 -52.38 21.76 13.78
C TRP A 214 -51.33 21.63 14.87
N SER A 215 -51.24 20.43 15.42
CA SER A 215 -50.19 19.92 16.30
C SER A 215 -49.48 18.76 15.61
N SER A 216 -48.22 18.56 15.93
CA SER A 216 -47.40 17.55 15.27
C SER A 216 -46.30 16.99 16.14
N VAL A 217 -45.87 15.77 15.82
CA VAL A 217 -44.65 15.16 16.34
C VAL A 217 -43.66 15.01 15.19
N SER A 218 -42.47 15.60 15.36
CA SER A 218 -41.31 15.32 14.53
C SER A 218 -40.44 14.26 15.21
N ALA A 219 -40.02 13.25 14.45
CA ALA A 219 -39.24 12.13 14.94
C ALA A 219 -38.01 11.89 14.06
N GLU A 220 -36.84 11.66 14.66
CA GLU A 220 -35.64 11.29 13.93
C GLU A 220 -34.82 10.17 14.59
N ARG A 221 -34.19 9.34 13.74
CA ARG A 221 -33.31 8.21 14.14
C ARG A 221 -32.18 8.05 13.13
N GLY A 222 -31.10 7.39 13.54
CA GLY A 222 -30.02 6.95 12.65
C GLY A 222 -28.75 7.81 12.73
N TYR A 223 -28.50 8.47 13.86
CA TYR A 223 -27.23 9.17 14.11
C TYR A 223 -26.01 8.24 14.04
N LEU A 224 -26.19 6.97 14.40
CA LEU A 224 -25.15 5.94 14.28
C LEU A 224 -24.62 5.80 12.85
N ARG A 225 -25.41 6.09 11.81
CA ARG A 225 -24.93 6.09 10.42
C ARG A 225 -23.77 7.08 10.24
N GLU A 226 -23.96 8.30 10.72
CA GLU A 226 -22.96 9.36 10.62
C GLU A 226 -21.80 9.12 11.61
N THR A 227 -22.08 8.59 12.81
CA THR A 227 -21.03 8.15 13.73
C THR A 227 -20.15 7.07 13.10
N GLY A 228 -20.73 6.05 12.46
CA GLY A 228 -19.99 5.00 11.77
C GLY A 228 -19.11 5.55 10.64
N ASN A 229 -19.65 6.51 9.87
CA ASN A 229 -18.88 7.21 8.84
C ASN A 229 -17.69 8.00 9.44
N LEU A 230 -17.88 8.68 10.57
CA LEU A 230 -16.80 9.37 11.27
C LEU A 230 -15.76 8.40 11.84
N VAL A 231 -16.19 7.32 12.48
CA VAL A 231 -15.30 6.26 13.01
C VAL A 231 -14.46 5.67 11.87
N PHE A 232 -15.06 5.39 10.72
CA PHE A 232 -14.35 4.91 9.53
C PHE A 232 -13.22 5.87 9.12
N HIS A 233 -13.52 7.16 8.96
CA HIS A 233 -12.52 8.14 8.54
C HIS A 233 -11.44 8.36 9.62
N SER A 234 -11.84 8.43 10.90
CA SER A 234 -10.89 8.55 12.02
C SER A 234 -9.99 7.34 12.16
N ALA A 235 -10.51 6.14 11.91
CA ALA A 235 -9.73 4.91 11.94
C ALA A 235 -8.74 4.83 10.76
N LEU A 236 -9.11 5.33 9.57
CA LEU A 236 -8.14 5.48 8.46
C LEU A 236 -6.99 6.43 8.84
N VAL A 237 -7.27 7.56 9.50
CA VAL A 237 -6.21 8.41 10.07
C VAL A 237 -5.38 7.65 11.09
N GLY A 238 -6.02 6.85 11.95
CA GLY A 238 -5.35 6.00 12.92
C GLY A 238 -4.38 5.01 12.28
N ILE A 239 -4.77 4.34 11.20
CA ILE A 239 -3.89 3.45 10.42
C ILE A 239 -2.70 4.23 9.85
N LEU A 240 -2.96 5.37 9.20
CA LEU A 240 -1.89 6.19 8.63
C LEU A 240 -0.89 6.69 9.70
N LEU A 241 -1.39 7.01 10.89
CA LEU A 241 -0.54 7.40 12.01
C LEU A 241 0.27 6.20 12.54
N ALA A 242 -0.39 5.05 12.74
CA ALA A 242 0.26 3.84 13.21
C ALA A 242 1.36 3.39 12.25
N VAL A 243 1.07 3.26 10.95
CA VAL A 243 2.05 2.91 9.92
C VAL A 243 3.16 3.95 9.81
N GLY A 244 2.84 5.25 9.91
CA GLY A 244 3.85 6.31 9.91
C GLY A 244 4.81 6.25 11.10
N ILE A 245 4.31 5.87 12.28
CA ILE A 245 5.14 5.66 13.48
C ILE A 245 5.91 4.34 13.36
N GLY A 246 5.26 3.25 12.92
CA GLY A 246 5.84 1.93 12.73
C GLY A 246 6.99 1.95 11.72
N GLY A 247 6.79 2.54 10.54
CA GLY A 247 7.88 2.73 9.57
C GLY A 247 8.95 3.74 10.01
N GLY A 248 8.67 4.56 11.03
CA GLY A 248 9.63 5.48 11.62
C GLY A 248 10.58 4.80 12.59
N PHE A 249 10.07 3.95 13.49
CA PHE A 249 10.83 3.34 14.59
C PHE A 249 11.09 1.84 14.41
N GLY A 250 10.40 1.21 13.47
CA GLY A 250 10.60 -0.19 13.11
C GLY A 250 11.83 -0.39 12.24
N TYR A 251 12.13 -1.66 11.98
CA TYR A 251 13.17 -2.07 11.05
C TYR A 251 12.80 -3.42 10.43
N SER A 252 13.37 -3.69 9.27
CA SER A 252 13.43 -5.04 8.71
C SER A 252 14.86 -5.38 8.30
N GLY A 253 15.18 -6.66 8.26
CA GLY A 253 16.49 -7.12 7.82
C GLY A 253 16.46 -8.58 7.41
N GLN A 254 17.32 -8.94 6.48
CA GLN A 254 17.40 -10.30 5.97
C GLN A 254 18.70 -10.96 6.39
N ARG A 255 18.62 -12.28 6.61
CA ARG A 255 19.78 -13.09 6.96
C ARG A 255 19.65 -14.51 6.42
N VAL A 256 20.69 -15.00 5.76
CA VAL A 256 20.84 -16.40 5.33
C VAL A 256 21.60 -17.19 6.37
N LEU A 257 20.99 -18.23 6.94
CA LEU A 257 21.66 -19.14 7.88
C LEU A 257 21.84 -20.51 7.25
N VAL A 258 23.05 -21.05 7.36
CA VAL A 258 23.38 -22.42 6.93
C VAL A 258 23.21 -23.37 8.12
N GLU A 259 22.71 -24.57 7.86
CA GLU A 259 22.51 -25.59 8.91
C GLU A 259 23.80 -25.90 9.70
N GLY A 260 23.68 -25.93 11.02
CA GLY A 260 24.80 -26.23 11.91
C GLY A 260 25.99 -25.27 11.78
N SER A 261 25.77 -24.09 11.21
CA SER A 261 26.75 -22.99 11.22
C SER A 261 26.59 -22.13 12.47
N GLN A 262 27.49 -21.18 12.68
CA GLN A 262 27.38 -20.27 13.82
C GLN A 262 26.10 -19.44 13.72
N GLY A 263 25.34 -19.38 14.83
CA GLY A 263 24.11 -18.62 14.92
C GLY A 263 24.30 -17.13 14.61
N PHE A 264 23.24 -16.52 14.09
CA PHE A 264 23.11 -15.08 13.95
C PHE A 264 22.87 -14.43 15.31
N ALA A 265 23.48 -13.28 15.55
CA ALA A 265 23.15 -12.41 16.67
C ALA A 265 22.40 -11.18 16.16
N ASN A 266 21.30 -10.79 16.83
CA ASN A 266 20.54 -9.60 16.49
C ASN A 266 21.31 -8.31 16.77
N ASN A 267 22.22 -7.97 15.86
CA ASN A 267 23.00 -6.76 15.80
C ASN A 267 23.20 -6.37 14.33
N LEU A 268 23.59 -5.12 14.05
CA LEU A 268 23.64 -4.62 12.68
C LEU A 268 24.62 -5.41 11.78
N ALA A 269 25.73 -5.91 12.33
CA ALA A 269 26.72 -6.69 11.58
C ALA A 269 26.26 -8.13 11.29
N GLY A 270 25.22 -8.59 11.97
CA GLY A 270 24.65 -9.93 11.77
C GLY A 270 23.76 -10.02 10.54
N TYR A 271 23.28 -8.91 9.98
CA TYR A 271 22.35 -8.90 8.85
C TYR A 271 23.07 -8.85 7.50
N ASP A 272 22.56 -9.60 6.51
CA ASP A 272 23.05 -9.52 5.13
C ASP A 272 22.50 -8.26 4.43
N SER A 273 21.27 -7.86 4.78
CA SER A 273 20.64 -6.61 4.37
C SER A 273 19.84 -6.02 5.53
N PHE A 274 19.80 -4.70 5.65
CA PHE A 274 19.10 -4.03 6.75
C PHE A 274 18.42 -2.75 6.28
N ASN A 275 17.14 -2.62 6.61
CA ASN A 275 16.28 -1.50 6.27
C ASN A 275 15.78 -0.81 7.55
N PRO A 276 16.51 0.18 8.05
CA PRO A 276 16.11 0.92 9.25
C PRO A 276 14.96 1.89 8.95
N GLY A 277 14.07 2.05 9.92
CA GLY A 277 13.15 3.17 9.97
C GLY A 277 13.89 4.52 10.12
N ARG A 278 13.22 5.61 9.76
CA ARG A 278 13.82 6.97 9.76
C ARG A 278 14.37 7.42 11.13
N PHE A 279 13.80 6.92 12.21
CA PHE A 279 14.13 7.24 13.60
C PHE A 279 14.72 6.02 14.33
N PHE A 280 15.24 5.05 13.57
CA PHE A 280 15.90 3.88 14.10
C PHE A 280 17.19 4.26 14.85
N ASP A 281 17.46 3.54 15.93
CA ASP A 281 18.72 3.57 16.66
C ASP A 281 19.16 2.13 16.97
N SER A 282 20.46 1.85 16.88
CA SER A 282 21.00 0.50 17.11
C SER A 282 20.69 -0.08 18.51
N SER A 283 20.41 0.76 19.50
CA SER A 283 19.97 0.33 20.84
C SER A 283 18.56 -0.29 20.85
N GLN A 284 17.78 -0.14 19.79
CA GLN A 284 16.47 -0.78 19.59
C GLN A 284 16.59 -2.24 19.16
N LEU A 285 17.79 -2.72 18.81
CA LEU A 285 18.03 -4.14 18.54
C LEU A 285 18.09 -4.89 19.87
N ASP A 286 17.01 -5.61 20.19
CA ASP A 286 17.00 -6.53 21.32
C ASP A 286 17.91 -7.73 21.00
N PRO A 287 18.97 -7.97 21.78
CA PRO A 287 19.95 -9.00 21.49
C PRO A 287 19.37 -10.36 21.80
N TYR A 288 19.38 -11.20 20.79
CA TYR A 288 19.17 -12.64 20.86
C TYR A 288 20.08 -13.30 19.82
N GLN A 289 20.27 -14.61 19.95
CA GLN A 289 20.89 -15.44 18.93
C GLN A 289 19.85 -16.36 18.30
N LEU A 290 19.98 -16.61 17.01
CA LEU A 290 19.18 -17.54 16.23
C LEU A 290 20.12 -18.45 15.45
N THR A 291 20.06 -19.75 15.69
CA THR A 291 20.84 -20.77 14.97
C THR A 291 19.89 -21.64 14.17
N LEU A 292 20.23 -21.91 12.91
CA LEU A 292 19.52 -22.90 12.11
C LEU A 292 20.13 -24.27 12.38
N ASP A 293 19.36 -25.15 13.01
CA ASP A 293 19.82 -26.50 13.34
C ASP A 293 19.60 -27.44 12.15
N SER A 294 18.39 -27.41 11.58
CA SER A 294 18.04 -28.12 10.34
C SER A 294 16.87 -27.46 9.61
N LEU A 295 16.73 -27.73 8.32
CA LEU A 295 15.64 -27.32 7.47
C LEU A 295 15.03 -28.54 6.78
N ASP A 296 13.87 -28.95 7.28
CA ASP A 296 13.09 -30.02 6.65
C ASP A 296 12.23 -29.43 5.52
N VAL A 297 12.38 -29.99 4.33
CA VAL A 297 11.58 -29.61 3.16
C VAL A 297 10.91 -30.82 2.58
N GLN A 298 9.62 -30.71 2.34
CA GLN A 298 8.82 -31.76 1.70
C GLN A 298 8.36 -31.29 0.34
N TYR A 299 8.62 -32.10 -0.69
CA TYR A 299 8.13 -31.88 -2.04
C TYR A 299 7.08 -32.94 -2.40
N GLU A 300 6.21 -32.62 -3.34
CA GLU A 300 5.27 -33.58 -3.92
C GLU A 300 6.03 -34.58 -4.79
N GLU A 301 5.86 -35.88 -4.51
CA GLU A 301 6.56 -36.99 -5.17
C GLU A 301 5.61 -37.95 -5.92
N GLN A 302 4.31 -37.93 -5.60
CA GLN A 302 3.34 -38.91 -6.08
C GLN A 302 2.57 -38.39 -7.31
N ASN A 303 2.14 -37.13 -7.27
CA ASN A 303 1.41 -36.51 -8.37
C ASN A 303 2.38 -36.02 -9.45
N GLN A 304 2.48 -36.74 -10.56
CA GLN A 304 3.35 -36.39 -11.68
C GLN A 304 3.13 -34.99 -12.25
N GLN A 305 1.93 -34.40 -12.12
CA GLN A 305 1.66 -33.04 -12.60
C GLN A 305 2.14 -31.94 -11.64
N ALA A 306 2.42 -32.30 -10.39
CA ALA A 306 2.86 -31.39 -9.35
C ALA A 306 4.21 -31.83 -8.76
N LEU A 307 4.91 -32.76 -9.43
CA LEU A 307 6.18 -33.32 -8.97
C LEU A 307 7.19 -32.18 -8.70
N GLY A 308 7.80 -32.19 -7.51
CA GLY A 308 8.77 -31.18 -7.09
C GLY A 308 8.15 -29.88 -6.57
N GLN A 309 6.80 -29.75 -6.55
CA GLN A 309 6.18 -28.61 -5.89
C GLN A 309 6.35 -28.71 -4.37
N PRO A 310 6.70 -27.61 -3.68
CA PRO A 310 6.87 -27.64 -2.24
C PRO A 310 5.53 -27.84 -1.52
N VAL A 311 5.53 -28.75 -0.56
CA VAL A 311 4.41 -29.09 0.32
C VAL A 311 4.59 -28.45 1.69
N ASP A 312 5.79 -28.54 2.26
CA ASP A 312 6.10 -28.01 3.58
C ASP A 312 7.55 -27.52 3.68
N PHE A 313 7.76 -26.45 4.44
CA PHE A 313 9.06 -25.97 4.87
C PHE A 313 9.01 -25.77 6.38
N THR A 314 9.87 -26.48 7.10
CA THR A 314 10.00 -26.37 8.55
C THR A 314 11.46 -26.16 8.90
N ALA A 315 11.81 -24.93 9.33
CA ALA A 315 13.12 -24.63 9.88
C ALA A 315 13.12 -24.90 11.38
N HIS A 316 13.99 -25.79 11.85
CA HIS A 316 14.24 -26.04 13.27
C HIS A 316 15.37 -25.13 13.72
N VAL A 317 15.08 -24.32 14.73
CA VAL A 317 15.98 -23.26 15.17
C VAL A 317 16.14 -23.27 16.68
N THR A 318 17.36 -22.99 17.12
CA THR A 318 17.66 -22.69 18.51
C THR A 318 17.73 -21.19 18.68
N THR A 319 16.87 -20.65 19.54
CA THR A 319 16.95 -19.26 19.99
C THR A 319 17.67 -19.18 21.31
N THR A 320 18.49 -18.14 21.53
CA THR A 320 19.11 -17.86 22.83
C THR A 320 18.91 -16.40 23.18
N GLN A 321 18.27 -16.13 24.32
CA GLN A 321 17.97 -14.78 24.78
C GLN A 321 19.17 -14.16 25.51
N ARG A 322 19.07 -12.85 25.83
CA ARG A 322 20.13 -12.08 26.49
C ARG A 322 20.54 -12.67 27.86
N ASP A 323 19.62 -13.28 28.57
CA ASP A 323 19.82 -13.94 29.87
C ASP A 323 20.51 -15.30 29.76
N GLY A 324 20.67 -15.82 28.53
CA GLY A 324 21.26 -17.12 28.24
C GLY A 324 20.25 -18.26 28.17
N ASP A 325 18.95 -17.98 28.30
CA ASP A 325 17.91 -19.00 28.14
C ASP A 325 17.81 -19.38 26.66
N SER A 326 17.95 -20.69 26.39
CA SER A 326 17.82 -21.25 25.04
C SER A 326 16.54 -22.06 24.90
N SER A 327 15.91 -21.97 23.73
CA SER A 327 14.71 -22.72 23.36
C SER A 327 14.75 -23.19 21.92
N ASP A 328 14.40 -24.46 21.74
CA ASP A 328 14.19 -25.09 20.44
C ASP A 328 12.80 -24.67 19.93
N GLU A 329 12.78 -24.06 18.75
CA GLU A 329 11.58 -23.49 18.13
C GLU A 329 11.53 -23.89 16.65
N THR A 330 10.38 -23.66 16.02
CA THR A 330 10.21 -23.91 14.58
C THR A 330 9.70 -22.68 13.86
N ILE A 331 10.17 -22.45 12.63
CA ILE A 331 9.69 -21.39 11.74
C ILE A 331 9.12 -22.04 10.48
N LYS A 332 7.88 -21.66 10.12
CA LYS A 332 7.21 -22.10 8.88
C LYS A 332 6.70 -20.91 8.09
N VAL A 333 6.39 -21.11 6.81
CA VAL A 333 5.97 -20.03 5.88
C VAL A 333 4.81 -19.17 6.41
N ASN A 334 3.85 -19.77 7.13
CA ASN A 334 2.69 -19.08 7.72
C ASN A 334 2.71 -19.09 9.26
N ASP A 335 3.81 -19.52 9.86
CA ASP A 335 3.98 -19.61 11.32
C ASP A 335 5.34 -19.01 11.69
N PRO A 336 5.43 -17.66 11.74
CA PRO A 336 6.66 -16.96 12.06
C PRO A 336 7.00 -17.06 13.55
N LEU A 337 8.29 -17.00 13.88
CA LEU A 337 8.75 -17.01 15.26
C LEU A 337 8.85 -15.60 15.82
N ALA A 338 8.20 -15.36 16.96
CA ALA A 338 8.36 -14.12 17.71
C ALA A 338 9.50 -14.25 18.74
N VAL A 339 10.59 -13.50 18.56
CA VAL A 339 11.75 -13.50 19.47
C VAL A 339 12.35 -12.11 19.59
N GLY A 340 12.70 -11.69 20.81
CA GLY A 340 13.34 -10.39 21.06
C GLY A 340 12.58 -9.20 20.46
N GLY A 341 11.25 -9.19 20.58
CA GLY A 341 10.41 -8.13 20.00
C GLY A 341 10.34 -8.11 18.47
N THR A 342 10.96 -9.09 17.79
CA THR A 342 10.92 -9.26 16.33
C THR A 342 10.07 -10.45 15.92
N ASN A 343 9.57 -10.45 14.69
CA ASN A 343 9.00 -11.61 14.03
C ASN A 343 9.97 -12.08 12.93
N VAL A 344 10.37 -13.35 12.98
CA VAL A 344 11.28 -13.99 12.03
C VAL A 344 10.46 -14.85 11.08
N TYR A 345 10.50 -14.51 9.79
CA TYR A 345 9.77 -15.18 8.73
C TYR A 345 10.72 -16.01 7.87
N LEU A 346 10.30 -17.20 7.47
CA LEU A 346 11.01 -18.01 6.49
C LEU A 346 10.72 -17.48 5.08
N LEU A 347 11.73 -16.89 4.43
CA LEU A 347 11.61 -16.27 3.11
C LEU A 347 11.96 -17.23 1.97
N GLY A 348 12.98 -18.07 2.18
CA GLY A 348 13.49 -18.94 1.12
C GLY A 348 14.46 -20.00 1.64
N ASN A 349 14.95 -20.84 0.74
CA ASN A 349 15.91 -21.90 1.05
C ASN A 349 16.80 -22.20 -0.14
N GLY A 350 17.85 -22.97 0.10
CA GLY A 350 18.70 -23.56 -0.92
C GLY A 350 19.74 -24.47 -0.29
N TYR A 351 20.79 -24.77 -1.04
CA TYR A 351 21.88 -25.61 -0.58
C TYR A 351 23.17 -24.83 -0.42
N ALA A 352 23.96 -25.24 0.55
CA ALA A 352 25.28 -24.71 0.86
C ALA A 352 26.31 -25.84 0.78
N PRO A 353 26.82 -26.18 -0.42
CA PRO A 353 27.89 -27.16 -0.57
C PRO A 353 29.11 -26.76 0.26
N THR A 354 29.63 -27.72 1.01
CA THR A 354 30.88 -27.56 1.77
C THR A 354 32.05 -27.76 0.82
N ILE A 355 32.85 -26.73 0.64
CA ILE A 355 33.95 -26.70 -0.31
C ILE A 355 35.25 -26.53 0.46
N THR A 356 36.19 -27.44 0.25
CA THR A 356 37.55 -27.36 0.78
C THR A 356 38.55 -27.13 -0.34
N VAL A 357 39.30 -26.03 -0.25
CA VAL A 357 40.45 -25.76 -1.13
C VAL A 357 41.74 -26.04 -0.37
N ARG A 358 42.63 -26.80 -0.98
CA ARG A 358 43.94 -27.16 -0.43
C ARG A 358 45.04 -26.62 -1.31
N ASP A 359 46.11 -26.14 -0.68
CA ASP A 359 47.32 -25.72 -1.37
C ASP A 359 48.06 -26.93 -2.01
N PRO A 360 49.15 -26.69 -2.77
CA PRO A 360 49.93 -27.77 -3.40
C PRO A 360 50.62 -28.72 -2.40
N SER A 361 50.72 -28.33 -1.13
CA SER A 361 51.23 -29.19 -0.05
C SER A 361 50.15 -30.09 0.57
N GLY A 362 48.88 -29.88 0.22
CA GLY A 362 47.71 -30.58 0.75
C GLY A 362 47.07 -29.91 1.99
N THR A 363 47.57 -28.75 2.40
CA THR A 363 47.04 -28.00 3.55
C THR A 363 45.72 -27.32 3.16
N ALA A 364 44.67 -27.53 3.97
CA ALA A 364 43.39 -26.84 3.75
C ALA A 364 43.55 -25.35 4.10
N ILE A 365 43.31 -24.49 3.12
CA ILE A 365 43.44 -23.03 3.23
C ILE A 365 42.09 -22.33 3.21
N PHE A 366 41.06 -23.01 2.72
CA PHE A 366 39.66 -22.57 2.74
C PHE A 366 38.79 -23.80 2.97
N THR A 367 37.88 -23.74 3.93
CA THR A 367 36.81 -24.73 4.15
C THR A 367 35.59 -23.97 4.64
N ASP A 368 34.53 -23.96 3.83
CA ASP A 368 33.26 -23.33 4.22
C ASP A 368 32.07 -23.96 3.50
N SER A 369 30.89 -23.85 4.10
CA SER A 369 29.61 -24.22 3.49
C SER A 369 29.03 -22.99 2.82
N VAL A 370 29.22 -22.87 1.50
CA VAL A 370 28.93 -21.64 0.75
C VAL A 370 27.51 -21.70 0.21
N PRO A 371 26.60 -20.75 0.53
CA PRO A 371 25.26 -20.70 -0.03
C PRO A 371 25.28 -20.51 -1.55
N PHE A 372 24.69 -21.45 -2.29
CA PHE A 372 24.44 -21.31 -3.73
C PHE A 372 22.99 -20.85 -3.93
N LEU A 373 22.80 -19.71 -4.58
CA LEU A 373 21.50 -19.06 -4.69
C LEU A 373 20.67 -19.63 -5.84
N PRO A 374 19.44 -20.12 -5.59
CA PRO A 374 18.56 -20.67 -6.61
C PRO A 374 18.22 -19.66 -7.73
N GLN A 375 18.21 -20.15 -8.97
CA GLN A 375 17.84 -19.39 -10.17
C GLN A 375 16.49 -19.85 -10.74
N ASP A 376 15.99 -21.01 -10.30
CA ASP A 376 14.72 -21.60 -10.74
C ASP A 376 14.06 -22.40 -9.60
N ALA A 377 12.88 -22.96 -9.88
CA ALA A 377 12.11 -23.75 -8.91
C ALA A 377 12.72 -25.12 -8.59
N ASN A 378 13.62 -25.64 -9.43
CA ASN A 378 14.34 -26.91 -9.21
C ASN A 378 15.66 -26.69 -8.46
N LEU A 379 15.88 -25.46 -7.95
CA LEU A 379 17.06 -25.06 -7.21
C LEU A 379 18.36 -25.26 -8.01
N THR A 380 18.33 -25.10 -9.35
CA THR A 380 19.55 -24.83 -10.11
C THR A 380 20.15 -23.54 -9.58
N SER A 381 21.29 -23.63 -8.91
CA SER A 381 21.78 -22.54 -8.07
C SER A 381 23.14 -22.04 -8.52
N VAL A 382 23.42 -20.75 -8.36
CA VAL A 382 24.71 -20.12 -8.68
C VAL A 382 25.44 -19.74 -7.41
N GLY A 383 26.74 -19.97 -7.36
CA GLY A 383 27.58 -19.62 -6.22
C GLY A 383 28.94 -19.11 -6.63
N VAL A 384 29.55 -18.35 -5.72
CA VAL A 384 30.88 -17.78 -5.86
C VAL A 384 31.69 -18.11 -4.60
N VAL A 385 32.91 -18.58 -4.80
CA VAL A 385 33.89 -18.82 -3.72
C VAL A 385 35.10 -17.91 -3.98
N LYS A 386 35.55 -17.21 -2.96
CA LYS A 386 36.70 -16.29 -3.03
C LYS A 386 37.77 -16.78 -2.06
N VAL A 387 38.89 -17.27 -2.60
CA VAL A 387 40.05 -17.73 -1.83
C VAL A 387 41.09 -16.62 -1.86
N THR A 388 41.19 -15.88 -0.76
CA THR A 388 42.01 -14.65 -0.67
C THR A 388 43.45 -14.91 -0.25
N ASP A 389 43.69 -15.99 0.48
CA ASP A 389 44.95 -16.25 1.16
C ASP A 389 45.34 -17.74 1.06
N GLY A 390 46.63 -18.03 1.30
CA GLY A 390 47.15 -19.40 1.37
C GLY A 390 47.59 -20.01 0.04
N LEU A 391 47.30 -19.36 -1.09
CA LEU A 391 47.83 -19.72 -2.42
C LEU A 391 48.87 -18.71 -2.91
N ALA A 392 49.59 -19.08 -3.98
CA ALA A 392 50.53 -18.17 -4.65
C ALA A 392 49.83 -16.96 -5.29
N GLU A 393 48.60 -17.16 -5.75
CA GLU A 393 47.73 -16.14 -6.35
C GLU A 393 46.31 -16.28 -5.77
N GLN A 394 45.55 -15.19 -5.72
CA GLN A 394 44.16 -15.22 -5.31
C GLN A 394 43.31 -15.98 -6.34
N VAL A 395 42.36 -16.79 -5.86
CA VAL A 395 41.52 -17.65 -6.71
C VAL A 395 40.04 -17.37 -6.48
N GLY A 396 39.33 -17.10 -7.57
CA GLY A 396 37.87 -17.02 -7.60
C GLY A 396 37.29 -18.27 -8.26
N LEU A 397 36.31 -18.89 -7.63
CA LEU A 397 35.54 -19.99 -8.21
C LEU A 397 34.12 -19.50 -8.46
N THR A 398 33.61 -19.66 -9.67
CA THR A 398 32.19 -19.42 -9.98
C THR A 398 31.55 -20.68 -10.52
N GLY A 399 30.35 -21.00 -10.06
CA GLY A 399 29.79 -22.29 -10.39
C GLY A 399 28.29 -22.42 -10.24
N PHE A 400 27.84 -23.60 -10.64
CA PHE A 400 26.47 -24.04 -10.48
C PHE A 400 26.41 -25.24 -9.55
N PHE A 401 25.39 -25.26 -8.70
CA PHE A 401 25.00 -26.42 -7.92
C PHE A 401 23.66 -26.96 -8.42
N TYR A 402 23.60 -28.27 -8.61
CA TYR A 402 22.44 -28.99 -9.10
C TYR A 402 22.07 -30.07 -8.09
N PRO A 403 20.94 -29.95 -7.35
CA PRO A 403 20.51 -30.99 -6.40
C PRO A 403 20.21 -32.34 -7.08
N THR A 404 19.56 -32.29 -8.25
CA THR A 404 19.30 -33.44 -9.11
C THR A 404 19.70 -33.11 -10.54
N GLN A 405 20.97 -33.32 -10.86
CA GLN A 405 21.53 -32.95 -12.15
C GLN A 405 20.97 -33.81 -13.30
N ASP A 406 20.64 -33.15 -14.41
CA ASP A 406 20.41 -33.74 -15.73
C ASP A 406 20.96 -32.82 -16.82
N GLU A 407 20.88 -33.24 -18.08
CA GLU A 407 21.28 -32.46 -19.26
C GLU A 407 20.06 -32.07 -20.10
N LEU A 408 19.97 -30.79 -20.45
CA LEU A 408 19.02 -30.30 -21.44
C LEU A 408 19.36 -30.86 -22.82
N ALA A 409 18.40 -30.80 -23.76
CA ALA A 409 18.64 -31.17 -25.16
C ALA A 409 19.76 -30.35 -25.85
N SER A 410 20.11 -29.19 -25.29
CA SER A 410 21.25 -28.37 -25.72
C SER A 410 22.62 -28.89 -25.25
N GLY A 411 22.64 -29.88 -24.33
CA GLY A 411 23.83 -30.35 -23.62
C GLY A 411 24.19 -29.50 -22.39
N ALA A 412 23.38 -28.50 -22.03
CA ALA A 412 23.61 -27.71 -20.82
C ALA A 412 23.05 -28.43 -19.58
N SER A 413 23.81 -28.46 -18.48
CA SER A 413 23.35 -29.04 -17.22
C SER A 413 22.24 -28.22 -16.58
N THR A 414 21.31 -28.90 -15.91
CA THR A 414 20.20 -28.28 -15.16
C THR A 414 19.80 -29.17 -13.99
N SER A 415 19.03 -28.64 -13.04
CA SER A 415 18.35 -29.43 -12.04
C SER A 415 16.93 -29.79 -12.51
N ILE A 416 16.56 -31.07 -12.46
CA ILE A 416 15.21 -31.55 -12.82
C ILE A 416 14.29 -31.77 -11.62
N PHE A 417 14.85 -31.77 -10.41
CA PHE A 417 14.12 -31.95 -9.16
C PHE A 417 14.83 -31.17 -8.03
N PRO A 418 14.10 -30.47 -7.14
CA PRO A 418 14.72 -29.59 -6.15
C PRO A 418 15.41 -30.30 -4.99
N ASP A 419 15.08 -31.56 -4.70
CA ASP A 419 15.74 -32.30 -3.63
C ASP A 419 17.04 -32.99 -4.08
N LEU A 420 17.86 -33.44 -3.12
CA LEU A 420 19.10 -34.16 -3.40
C LEU A 420 18.82 -35.59 -3.88
N GLN A 421 19.09 -35.85 -5.16
CA GLN A 421 19.09 -37.21 -5.72
C GLN A 421 20.42 -37.54 -6.39
N TYR A 422 20.96 -36.57 -7.15
CA TYR A 422 22.24 -36.69 -7.82
C TYR A 422 22.94 -35.33 -7.80
N PRO A 423 23.43 -34.91 -6.62
CA PRO A 423 24.02 -33.60 -6.45
C PRO A 423 25.33 -33.48 -7.21
N VAL A 424 25.46 -32.38 -7.97
CA VAL A 424 26.66 -32.06 -8.75
C VAL A 424 27.01 -30.60 -8.55
N LEU A 425 28.31 -30.34 -8.34
CA LEU A 425 28.90 -29.02 -8.29
C LEU A 425 29.79 -28.82 -9.52
N SER A 426 29.52 -27.78 -10.32
CA SER A 426 30.35 -27.39 -11.46
C SER A 426 31.03 -26.05 -11.20
N LEU A 427 32.36 -25.98 -11.32
CA LEU A 427 33.16 -24.79 -11.00
C LEU A 427 34.02 -24.35 -12.19
N ASN A 428 34.04 -23.04 -12.43
CA ASN A 428 35.01 -22.34 -13.25
C ASN A 428 36.03 -21.64 -12.36
N VAL A 429 37.31 -21.76 -12.71
CA VAL A 429 38.41 -21.21 -11.94
C VAL A 429 38.90 -19.91 -12.58
N PHE A 430 39.11 -18.90 -11.74
CA PHE A 430 39.67 -17.60 -12.08
C PHE A 430 40.86 -17.32 -11.16
N GLU A 431 41.89 -16.69 -11.70
CA GLU A 431 43.12 -16.33 -10.98
C GLU A 431 43.41 -14.83 -11.15
N GLY A 432 43.80 -14.18 -10.05
CA GLY A 432 44.16 -12.77 -10.00
C GLY A 432 43.50 -12.01 -8.85
N ASP A 433 43.75 -10.71 -8.79
CA ASP A 433 43.22 -9.83 -7.73
C ASP A 433 41.69 -9.78 -7.72
N LEU A 434 41.10 -10.27 -6.62
CA LEU A 434 39.66 -10.33 -6.38
C LEU A 434 39.07 -8.96 -6.01
N GLY A 435 39.90 -7.92 -5.89
CA GLY A 435 39.50 -6.55 -5.58
C GLY A 435 39.07 -6.35 -4.12
N LEU A 436 39.50 -7.23 -3.22
CA LEU A 436 39.09 -7.23 -1.80
C LEU A 436 40.02 -6.38 -0.92
N ASP A 437 41.26 -6.14 -1.35
CA ASP A 437 42.27 -5.42 -0.57
C ASP A 437 42.04 -3.89 -0.54
N GLY A 438 41.19 -3.37 -1.45
CA GLY A 438 40.92 -1.94 -1.59
C GLY A 438 39.99 -1.34 -0.52
N GLY A 439 39.45 -2.16 0.40
CA GLY A 439 38.52 -1.70 1.44
C GLY A 439 37.15 -1.25 0.92
N VAL A 440 36.84 -1.52 -0.35
CA VAL A 440 35.54 -1.27 -0.96
C VAL A 440 34.66 -2.50 -0.71
N PRO A 441 33.48 -2.37 -0.08
CA PRO A 441 32.56 -3.49 0.09
C PRO A 441 32.19 -4.10 -1.28
N THR A 442 32.40 -5.41 -1.43
CA THR A 442 32.02 -6.15 -2.64
C THR A 442 30.96 -7.20 -2.29
N SER A 443 30.11 -7.55 -3.26
CA SER A 443 29.14 -8.62 -3.07
C SER A 443 29.86 -9.96 -2.87
N VAL A 444 29.43 -10.75 -1.89
CA VAL A 444 29.91 -12.12 -1.69
C VAL A 444 29.35 -13.08 -2.75
N TYR A 445 28.21 -12.75 -3.35
CA TYR A 445 27.51 -13.60 -4.34
C TYR A 445 27.91 -13.33 -5.79
N VAL A 446 28.74 -12.31 -6.03
CA VAL A 446 29.20 -11.93 -7.38
C VAL A 446 30.71 -11.87 -7.42
N LEU A 447 31.28 -12.40 -8.50
CA LEU A 447 32.69 -12.27 -8.83
C LEU A 447 32.85 -11.23 -9.95
N ASN A 448 33.60 -10.16 -9.68
CA ASN A 448 34.05 -9.28 -10.77
C ASN A 448 35.20 -9.97 -11.50
N THR A 449 35.03 -10.20 -12.80
CA THR A 449 36.01 -10.94 -13.61
C THR A 449 36.88 -10.04 -14.49
N ASP A 450 36.72 -8.71 -14.46
CA ASP A 450 37.38 -7.79 -15.40
C ASP A 450 38.91 -7.82 -15.32
N SER A 451 39.45 -7.99 -14.11
CA SER A 451 40.88 -8.12 -13.83
C SER A 451 41.36 -9.57 -13.71
N LEU A 452 40.46 -10.55 -13.82
CA LEU A 452 40.77 -11.95 -13.55
C LEU A 452 41.08 -12.74 -14.82
N THR A 453 42.05 -13.64 -14.72
CA THR A 453 42.35 -14.61 -15.77
C THR A 453 41.50 -15.85 -15.57
N ARG A 454 40.62 -16.14 -16.52
CA ARG A 454 39.82 -17.37 -16.52
C ARG A 454 40.69 -18.57 -16.91
N LEU A 455 40.71 -19.60 -16.07
CA LEU A 455 41.51 -20.81 -16.26
C LEU A 455 40.70 -22.02 -16.76
N THR A 456 39.40 -22.09 -16.47
CA THR A 456 38.52 -23.18 -16.94
C THR A 456 37.18 -22.69 -17.49
N GLY A 457 36.58 -23.49 -18.39
CA GLY A 457 35.32 -23.25 -19.08
C GLY A 457 35.36 -22.13 -20.11
N GLY A 458 34.21 -21.88 -20.75
CA GLY A 458 34.07 -20.80 -21.74
C GLY A 458 34.95 -21.03 -22.97
N GLN A 459 35.79 -20.04 -23.32
CA GLN A 459 36.68 -20.10 -24.48
C GLN A 459 38.10 -20.60 -24.16
N THR A 460 38.36 -21.00 -22.90
CA THR A 460 39.71 -21.45 -22.47
C THR A 460 40.13 -22.78 -23.09
N GLY A 461 39.18 -23.59 -23.59
CA GLY A 461 39.42 -24.94 -24.07
C GLY A 461 39.65 -25.99 -22.97
N VAL A 462 39.67 -25.57 -21.69
CA VAL A 462 39.75 -26.44 -20.53
C VAL A 462 38.33 -26.64 -19.97
N PRO A 463 37.85 -27.87 -19.74
CA PRO A 463 36.50 -28.10 -19.20
C PRO A 463 36.35 -27.53 -17.79
N SER A 464 35.13 -27.16 -17.42
CA SER A 464 34.78 -26.80 -16.04
C SER A 464 35.00 -28.01 -15.11
N ILE A 465 35.40 -27.74 -13.87
CA ILE A 465 35.56 -28.79 -12.86
C ILE A 465 34.18 -29.26 -12.45
N THR A 466 33.93 -30.57 -12.47
CA THR A 466 32.65 -31.16 -12.07
C THR A 466 32.90 -32.15 -10.93
N LEU A 467 32.23 -31.97 -9.80
CA LEU A 467 32.42 -32.73 -8.57
C LEU A 467 31.08 -33.25 -8.05
N LYS A 468 31.06 -34.48 -7.56
CA LYS A 468 30.01 -35.00 -6.68
C LYS A 468 30.47 -34.88 -5.21
N PRO A 469 29.57 -35.01 -4.23
CA PRO A 469 29.99 -35.06 -2.83
C PRO A 469 31.03 -36.16 -2.62
N GLY A 470 32.16 -35.79 -2.00
CA GLY A 470 33.34 -36.63 -1.78
C GLY A 470 34.42 -36.52 -2.86
N ASP A 471 34.13 -35.95 -4.04
CA ASP A 471 35.10 -35.82 -5.12
C ASP A 471 36.08 -34.65 -4.90
N SER A 472 37.32 -34.84 -5.36
CA SER A 472 38.35 -33.80 -5.43
C SER A 472 38.89 -33.67 -6.86
N ALA A 473 39.26 -32.44 -7.25
CA ALA A 473 39.93 -32.17 -8.52
C ALA A 473 41.13 -31.22 -8.34
N GLU A 474 42.11 -31.34 -9.24
CA GLU A 474 43.24 -30.42 -9.29
C GLU A 474 42.81 -29.06 -9.85
N LEU A 475 43.28 -28.00 -9.18
CA LEU A 475 43.17 -26.64 -9.71
C LEU A 475 44.26 -26.44 -10.79
N PRO A 476 43.96 -25.70 -11.87
CA PRO A 476 44.95 -25.42 -12.92
C PRO A 476 46.19 -24.70 -12.39
N ASN A 477 47.25 -24.64 -13.20
CA ASN A 477 48.52 -23.98 -12.87
C ASN A 477 49.21 -24.54 -11.60
N GLY A 478 48.83 -25.72 -11.13
CA GLY A 478 49.37 -26.32 -9.91
C GLY A 478 48.99 -25.52 -8.66
N LEU A 479 47.85 -24.83 -8.67
CA LEU A 479 47.35 -24.02 -7.55
C LEU A 479 46.89 -24.88 -6.36
N GLY A 480 46.74 -26.19 -6.52
CA GLY A 480 46.34 -27.11 -5.47
C GLY A 480 45.14 -27.95 -5.86
N THR A 481 44.22 -28.19 -4.93
CA THR A 481 43.02 -29.01 -5.17
C THR A 481 41.77 -28.37 -4.59
N VAL A 482 40.62 -28.65 -5.20
CA VAL A 482 39.29 -28.31 -4.68
C VAL A 482 38.49 -29.59 -4.45
N THR A 483 37.82 -29.67 -3.31
CA THR A 483 37.00 -30.82 -2.88
C THR A 483 35.58 -30.36 -2.60
N PHE A 484 34.60 -31.12 -3.05
CA PHE A 484 33.21 -30.99 -2.61
C PHE A 484 33.00 -31.98 -1.47
N ASP A 485 32.98 -31.53 -0.23
CA ASP A 485 32.91 -32.40 0.93
C ASP A 485 31.51 -33.04 1.07
N ASN A 486 31.48 -34.36 1.30
CA ASN A 486 30.26 -35.06 1.71
C ASN A 486 30.07 -34.89 3.23
N VAL A 487 29.05 -34.14 3.63
CA VAL A 487 28.77 -33.83 5.04
C VAL A 487 27.74 -34.76 5.69
N GLY A 488 27.26 -35.77 4.96
CA GLY A 488 26.32 -36.74 5.50
C GLY A 488 26.93 -37.58 6.63
N ALA A 489 26.07 -38.24 7.40
CA ALA A 489 26.51 -39.04 8.56
C ALA A 489 27.50 -40.17 8.18
N ASP A 490 27.39 -40.70 6.96
CA ASP A 490 28.36 -41.63 6.37
C ASP A 490 29.05 -40.96 5.16
N PRO A 491 30.35 -40.59 5.28
CA PRO A 491 31.09 -39.96 4.19
C PRO A 491 31.18 -40.82 2.91
N SER A 492 30.94 -42.13 3.01
CA SER A 492 30.97 -43.06 1.87
C SER A 492 29.65 -43.15 1.10
N VAL A 493 28.57 -42.56 1.62
CA VAL A 493 27.22 -42.62 1.04
C VAL A 493 26.75 -41.20 0.70
N VAL A 494 26.34 -40.99 -0.56
CA VAL A 494 25.64 -39.77 -0.96
C VAL A 494 24.16 -39.96 -0.64
N GLY A 495 23.66 -39.18 0.32
CA GLY A 495 22.27 -39.21 0.79
C GLY A 495 21.62 -37.83 0.82
N THR A 496 20.45 -37.74 1.45
CA THR A 496 19.67 -36.50 1.60
C THR A 496 20.29 -35.47 2.55
N ASP A 497 21.30 -35.87 3.32
CA ASP A 497 22.08 -35.05 4.25
C ASP A 497 23.50 -34.73 3.72
N SER A 498 23.83 -35.18 2.50
CA SER A 498 25.18 -35.05 1.93
C SER A 498 25.61 -33.61 1.67
N VAL A 499 24.65 -32.69 1.62
CA VAL A 499 24.84 -31.27 1.38
C VAL A 499 23.99 -30.49 2.38
N LYS A 500 24.58 -29.53 3.09
CA LYS A 500 23.84 -28.68 4.00
C LYS A 500 22.81 -27.83 3.26
N ARG A 501 21.68 -27.58 3.88
CA ARG A 501 20.74 -26.55 3.44
C ARG A 501 21.05 -25.21 4.10
N PHE A 502 20.49 -24.16 3.53
CA PHE A 502 20.35 -22.87 4.18
C PHE A 502 18.90 -22.42 4.16
N ALA A 503 18.54 -21.59 5.13
CA ALA A 503 17.28 -20.86 5.14
C ALA A 503 17.57 -19.35 5.08
N SER A 504 16.79 -18.64 4.28
CA SER A 504 16.76 -17.18 4.28
C SER A 504 15.62 -16.72 5.19
N PHE A 505 15.95 -15.84 6.13
CA PHE A 505 15.01 -15.27 7.08
C PHE A 505 14.82 -13.79 6.82
N ASP A 506 13.58 -13.33 6.99
CA ASP A 506 13.21 -11.92 7.01
C ASP A 506 12.74 -11.56 8.42
N ILE A 507 13.42 -10.61 9.06
CA ILE A 507 13.25 -10.27 10.47
C ILE A 507 12.63 -8.88 10.55
N HIS A 508 11.49 -8.77 11.20
CA HIS A 508 10.74 -7.52 11.31
C HIS A 508 10.50 -7.10 12.75
N HIS A 509 10.70 -5.82 13.03
CA HIS A 509 10.23 -5.17 14.24
C HIS A 509 9.19 -4.10 13.91
N ASP A 510 7.94 -4.30 14.36
CA ASP A 510 6.87 -3.29 14.27
C ASP A 510 6.00 -3.30 15.54
N ALA A 511 6.27 -2.36 16.45
CA ALA A 511 5.48 -2.17 17.66
C ALA A 511 4.06 -1.62 17.42
N THR A 512 3.72 -1.24 16.18
CA THR A 512 2.44 -0.60 15.84
C THR A 512 1.42 -1.57 15.24
N GLN A 513 1.80 -2.81 14.94
CA GLN A 513 0.92 -3.82 14.33
C GLN A 513 -0.41 -3.99 15.09
N GLY A 514 -0.38 -4.01 16.42
CA GLY A 514 -1.59 -4.08 17.25
C GLY A 514 -2.52 -2.88 17.10
N TRP A 515 -1.95 -1.67 16.93
CA TRP A 515 -2.73 -0.46 16.65
C TRP A 515 -3.34 -0.48 15.25
N VAL A 516 -2.57 -0.95 14.25
CA VAL A 516 -3.08 -1.15 12.88
C VAL A 516 -4.27 -2.11 12.90
N LEU A 517 -4.17 -3.23 13.61
CA LEU A 517 -5.28 -4.19 13.77
C LEU A 517 -6.52 -3.54 14.41
N LEU A 518 -6.34 -2.81 15.52
CA LEU A 518 -7.43 -2.10 16.19
C LEU A 518 -8.14 -1.14 15.22
N PHE A 519 -7.39 -0.32 14.49
CA PHE A 519 -7.97 0.62 13.55
C PHE A 519 -8.59 -0.07 12.34
N ALA A 520 -8.03 -1.18 11.85
CA ALA A 520 -8.65 -1.98 10.79
C ALA A 520 -10.03 -2.53 11.21
N ILE A 521 -10.16 -3.02 12.46
CA ILE A 521 -11.45 -3.43 13.03
C ILE A 521 -12.42 -2.24 13.09
N LEU A 522 -11.95 -1.06 13.51
CA LEU A 522 -12.78 0.15 13.57
C LEU A 522 -13.21 0.64 12.18
N VAL A 523 -12.34 0.52 11.16
CA VAL A 523 -12.68 0.80 9.76
C VAL A 523 -13.84 -0.11 9.34
N LEU A 524 -13.72 -1.42 9.56
CA LEU A 524 -14.78 -2.38 9.21
C LEU A 524 -16.09 -2.10 9.97
N ALA A 525 -16.01 -1.92 11.28
CA ALA A 525 -17.18 -1.64 12.12
C ALA A 525 -17.86 -0.31 11.74
N GLY A 526 -17.07 0.73 11.47
CA GLY A 526 -17.54 2.04 11.02
C GLY A 526 -18.24 1.97 9.66
N LEU A 527 -17.65 1.24 8.70
CA LEU A 527 -18.24 1.00 7.38
C LEU A 527 -19.57 0.26 7.48
N LEU A 528 -19.60 -0.87 8.19
CA LEU A 528 -20.83 -1.66 8.37
C LEU A 528 -21.93 -0.83 9.04
N THR A 529 -21.61 -0.07 10.08
CA THR A 529 -22.57 0.81 10.76
C THR A 529 -23.08 1.90 9.82
N SER A 530 -22.20 2.52 9.02
CA SER A 530 -22.55 3.56 8.05
C SER A 530 -23.44 3.04 6.92
N LEU A 531 -23.25 1.80 6.47
CA LEU A 531 -24.04 1.22 5.39
C LEU A 531 -25.41 0.72 5.89
N PHE A 532 -25.43 -0.06 6.97
CA PHE A 532 -26.63 -0.79 7.41
C PHE A 532 -27.56 0.01 8.34
N VAL A 533 -27.13 1.14 8.91
CA VAL A 533 -28.03 1.99 9.71
C VAL A 533 -28.71 3.03 8.81
N PRO A 534 -30.04 2.96 8.59
CA PRO A 534 -30.77 3.98 7.86
C PRO A 534 -30.95 5.24 8.72
N ARG A 535 -30.90 6.42 8.09
CA ARG A 535 -31.22 7.69 8.72
C ARG A 535 -32.61 8.16 8.26
N ARG A 536 -33.56 8.15 9.19
CA ARG A 536 -34.98 8.44 8.92
C ARG A 536 -35.46 9.61 9.75
N ARG A 537 -36.31 10.42 9.12
CA ARG A 537 -37.20 11.38 9.78
C ARG A 537 -38.64 11.00 9.48
N VAL A 538 -39.50 11.06 10.48
CA VAL A 538 -40.92 10.76 10.38
C VAL A 538 -41.69 11.91 11.03
N TRP A 539 -42.78 12.31 10.41
CA TRP A 539 -43.68 13.32 10.95
C TRP A 539 -45.08 12.74 11.06
N VAL A 540 -45.75 13.09 12.16
CA VAL A 540 -47.18 12.88 12.35
C VAL A 540 -47.79 14.24 12.63
N LYS A 541 -48.75 14.66 11.81
CA LYS A 541 -49.46 15.93 11.94
C LYS A 541 -50.94 15.64 12.12
N ALA A 542 -51.52 16.18 13.17
CA ALA A 542 -52.95 16.13 13.43
C ALA A 542 -53.58 17.45 13.01
N THR A 543 -54.79 17.41 12.47
CA THR A 543 -55.55 18.60 12.09
C THR A 543 -57.01 18.34 12.41
N SER A 544 -57.60 19.21 13.24
CA SER A 544 -59.01 19.14 13.62
C SER A 544 -59.89 19.62 12.45
N GLY A 545 -60.80 18.77 11.98
CA GLY A 545 -61.79 19.08 10.95
C GLY A 545 -62.97 19.86 11.51
N ALA A 546 -63.70 20.58 10.64
CA ALA A 546 -64.87 21.37 11.04
C ALA A 546 -66.01 20.51 11.61
N ASP A 547 -66.07 19.23 11.23
CA ASP A 547 -67.12 18.28 11.62
C ASP A 547 -66.78 17.52 12.91
N GLY A 548 -65.68 17.89 13.60
CA GLY A 548 -65.20 17.23 14.82
C GLY A 548 -64.34 15.98 14.59
N GLY A 549 -64.14 15.57 13.33
CA GLY A 549 -63.21 14.51 12.95
C GLY A 549 -61.74 14.96 12.98
N LEU A 550 -60.82 14.03 13.23
CA LEU A 550 -59.39 14.28 13.29
C LEU A 550 -58.67 13.68 12.09
N THR A 551 -58.01 14.51 11.28
CA THR A 551 -57.18 14.05 10.17
C THR A 551 -55.73 13.90 10.62
N LEU A 552 -55.20 12.67 10.54
CA LEU A 552 -53.80 12.35 10.83
C LEU A 552 -53.01 12.15 9.53
N GLU A 553 -52.04 13.00 9.30
CA GLU A 553 -51.08 12.88 8.22
C GLU A 553 -49.76 12.29 8.71
N TYR A 554 -49.25 11.29 8.00
CA TYR A 554 -47.95 10.66 8.26
C TYR A 554 -47.08 10.82 7.04
N ALA A 555 -45.81 11.15 7.22
CA ALA A 555 -44.85 11.12 6.14
C ALA A 555 -43.42 10.86 6.65
N GLY A 556 -42.54 10.44 5.74
CA GLY A 556 -41.14 10.17 6.04
C GLY A 556 -40.18 10.85 5.07
N LEU A 557 -38.96 11.06 5.55
CA LEU A 557 -37.82 11.49 4.74
C LEU A 557 -36.59 10.69 5.18
N ALA A 558 -35.99 9.97 4.25
CA ALA A 558 -34.67 9.39 4.45
C ALA A 558 -33.61 10.35 3.90
N ARG A 559 -32.44 10.39 4.55
CA ARG A 559 -31.26 11.07 3.99
C ARG A 559 -30.48 10.03 3.19
N GLY A 560 -30.72 9.98 1.88
CA GLY A 560 -30.26 8.93 0.97
C GLY A 560 -31.40 8.00 0.54
N GLU A 561 -31.08 6.92 -0.18
CA GLU A 561 -32.06 5.89 -0.55
C GLU A 561 -32.35 4.96 0.64
N ASP A 562 -33.63 4.78 0.94
CA ASP A 562 -34.10 3.84 1.95
C ASP A 562 -35.36 3.13 1.42
N PRO A 563 -35.19 1.94 0.81
CA PRO A 563 -36.30 1.17 0.22
C PRO A 563 -37.40 0.83 1.23
N GLN A 564 -37.07 0.81 2.53
CA GLN A 564 -37.99 0.44 3.60
C GLN A 564 -38.72 1.65 4.20
N LEU A 565 -38.43 2.89 3.78
CA LEU A 565 -39.02 4.10 4.35
C LEU A 565 -40.55 4.12 4.22
N THR A 566 -41.09 3.88 3.02
CA THR A 566 -42.55 3.88 2.79
C THR A 566 -43.26 2.83 3.65
N ARG A 567 -42.68 1.61 3.74
CA ARG A 567 -43.20 0.54 4.59
C ARG A 567 -43.16 0.92 6.06
N ALA A 568 -42.07 1.53 6.51
CA ALA A 568 -41.92 2.00 7.89
C ALA A 568 -42.95 3.07 8.26
N VAL A 569 -43.20 4.06 7.39
CA VAL A 569 -44.22 5.10 7.63
C VAL A 569 -45.61 4.47 7.72
N ARG A 570 -45.96 3.56 6.79
CA ARG A 570 -47.23 2.82 6.86
C ARG A 570 -47.36 2.01 8.15
N THR A 571 -46.31 1.31 8.55
CA THR A 571 -46.33 0.51 9.79
C THR A 571 -46.53 1.38 11.03
N ILE A 572 -45.95 2.59 11.04
CA ILE A 572 -46.19 3.58 12.11
C ILE A 572 -47.63 4.07 12.07
N ALA A 573 -48.17 4.40 10.90
CA ALA A 573 -49.56 4.81 10.72
C ALA A 573 -50.53 3.72 11.16
N ASP A 574 -50.29 2.46 10.79
CA ASP A 574 -51.16 1.32 11.11
C ASP A 574 -51.13 0.97 12.60
N ARG A 575 -49.99 1.17 13.28
CA ARG A 575 -49.89 1.00 14.75
C ARG A 575 -50.47 2.17 15.52
N HIS A 576 -50.50 3.36 14.93
CA HIS A 576 -50.96 4.57 15.60
C HIS A 576 -52.46 4.83 15.40
N ALA A 577 -53.00 4.56 14.21
CA ALA A 577 -54.38 4.84 13.83
C ALA A 577 -55.47 4.17 14.69
N PRO A 578 -55.32 2.95 15.24
CA PRO A 578 -56.29 2.43 16.19
C PRO A 578 -56.09 3.14 17.54
N LEU A 579 -56.56 4.38 17.62
CA LEU A 579 -56.72 5.13 18.87
C LEU A 579 -57.98 4.66 19.65
N ASP A 580 -58.67 3.65 19.12
CA ASP A 580 -60.08 3.35 19.34
C ASP A 580 -60.36 1.94 19.91
N GLN A 581 -59.42 1.33 20.63
CA GLN A 581 -59.72 0.14 21.42
C GLN A 581 -59.14 0.25 22.83
N PRO A 582 -59.98 0.11 23.89
CA PRO A 582 -59.52 0.07 25.28
C PRO A 582 -58.59 -1.10 25.59
#